data_AF-A0A0P7BWU5-F1
#
_entry.id   AF-A0A0P7BWU5-F1
#
_cell.length_a   1.000
_cell.length_b   1.000
_cell.length_c   1.000
_cell.angle_alpha   90.00
_cell.angle_beta   90.00
_cell.angle_gamma   90.00
#
_symmetry.space_group_name_H-M   'P 1'
#
loop_
_entity.id
_entity.type
_entity.pdbx_description
1 polymer ?
#
loop_
_entity_poly.entity_id
_entity_poly.type
_entity_poly.pdbx_seq_one_letter_code
_entity_poly.pdbx_strand_id
1 'polypeptide(L)'
;LSDGTNIVDLTDITVDIDPATPGIQDSLIVPGEGRYDYDTLTGEVTFNPEAGFTTDPTPIIYTLIENATGLDSTATITITYTEEPPVAVNDSSLDNRFGTKVYLNIIANDSLSDGSTIISLSDVQVDIDLLTPGLQDTLVVAGQGEWVYNSLTGIISFDPFGGFIGDPDVISYLLIEVQTGLSDTANIMITYLPEECTVICVPVQVTKVSN
;
A
#
# COMPACT_ATOMS: atom_id res chain seq x y z
N LEU A 1 11.61 -23.33 -37.18
CA LEU A 1 10.95 -24.54 -37.72
C LEU A 1 11.95 -25.69 -37.78
N SER A 2 11.49 -26.94 -37.78
CA SER A 2 12.39 -28.11 -37.71
C SER A 2 13.29 -28.27 -38.93
N ASP A 3 12.96 -27.59 -40.03
CA ASP A 3 13.77 -27.47 -41.24
C ASP A 3 14.88 -26.38 -41.16
N GLY A 4 14.98 -25.68 -40.03
CA GLY A 4 15.95 -24.60 -39.80
C GLY A 4 15.51 -23.22 -40.30
N THR A 5 14.29 -23.06 -40.80
CA THR A 5 13.74 -21.75 -41.18
C THR A 5 13.19 -20.99 -39.97
N ASN A 6 13.16 -19.65 -40.07
CA ASN A 6 12.54 -18.79 -39.07
C ASN A 6 11.02 -18.79 -39.23
N ILE A 7 10.30 -18.56 -38.13
CA ILE A 7 8.85 -18.33 -38.16
C ILE A 7 8.62 -16.97 -38.83
N VAL A 8 7.90 -16.98 -39.95
CA VAL A 8 7.50 -15.77 -40.70
C VAL A 8 5.97 -15.65 -40.82
N ASP A 9 5.26 -16.75 -40.61
CA ASP A 9 3.80 -16.82 -40.53
C ASP A 9 3.43 -17.51 -39.21
N LEU A 10 2.65 -16.85 -38.35
CA LEU A 10 2.25 -17.42 -37.07
C LEU A 10 1.28 -18.61 -37.23
N THR A 11 0.68 -18.80 -38.41
CA THR A 11 -0.15 -19.97 -38.71
C THR A 11 0.67 -21.27 -38.86
N ASP A 12 2.00 -21.19 -38.98
CA ASP A 12 2.89 -22.35 -38.98
C ASP A 12 3.11 -22.95 -37.58
N ILE A 13 2.73 -22.22 -36.53
CA ILE A 13 2.91 -22.64 -35.15
C ILE A 13 1.60 -22.62 -34.35
N THR A 14 1.63 -23.30 -33.21
CA THR A 14 0.66 -23.14 -32.13
C THR A 14 1.42 -22.89 -30.84
N VAL A 15 0.96 -21.96 -30.01
CA VAL A 15 1.49 -21.75 -28.67
C VAL A 15 0.45 -22.19 -27.65
N ASP A 16 0.90 -22.94 -26.66
CA ASP A 16 0.15 -23.30 -25.48
C ASP A 16 0.80 -22.65 -24.25
N ILE A 17 0.12 -21.69 -23.64
CA ILE A 17 0.65 -20.90 -22.52
C ILE A 17 0.46 -21.56 -21.16
N ASP A 18 -0.30 -22.67 -21.10
CA ASP A 18 -0.44 -23.50 -19.89
C ASP A 18 -0.34 -24.99 -20.24
N PRO A 19 0.89 -25.51 -20.45
CA PRO A 19 1.12 -26.90 -20.80
C PRO A 19 0.73 -27.91 -19.70
N ALA A 20 0.45 -27.43 -18.48
CA ALA A 20 -0.03 -28.28 -17.40
C ALA A 20 -1.52 -28.61 -17.55
N THR A 21 -2.27 -27.81 -18.31
CA THR A 21 -3.70 -28.00 -18.57
C THR A 21 -3.91 -28.73 -19.90
N PRO A 22 -4.67 -29.84 -19.94
CA PRO A 22 -4.91 -30.57 -21.18
C PRO A 22 -5.55 -29.71 -22.28
N GLY A 23 -4.94 -29.70 -23.46
CA GLY A 23 -5.40 -28.94 -24.63
C GLY A 23 -4.42 -27.80 -24.96
N ILE A 24 -4.80 -26.94 -25.91
CA ILE A 24 -4.04 -25.72 -26.20
C ILE A 24 -4.72 -24.57 -25.45
N GLN A 25 -4.00 -23.93 -24.54
CA GLN A 25 -4.48 -22.76 -23.82
C GLN A 25 -3.89 -21.48 -24.40
N ASP A 26 -4.72 -20.46 -24.54
CA ASP A 26 -4.33 -19.09 -24.89
C ASP A 26 -4.23 -18.18 -23.67
N SER A 27 -4.50 -18.70 -22.47
CA SER A 27 -4.38 -17.95 -21.23
C SER A 27 -4.06 -18.80 -20.02
N LEU A 28 -3.47 -18.16 -19.01
CA LEU A 28 -3.10 -18.75 -17.73
C LEU A 28 -3.40 -17.76 -16.60
N ILE A 29 -4.12 -18.22 -15.59
CA ILE A 29 -4.29 -17.46 -14.34
C ILE A 29 -3.28 -17.97 -13.32
N VAL A 30 -2.48 -17.07 -12.76
CA VAL A 30 -1.59 -17.35 -11.64
C VAL A 30 -2.24 -16.75 -10.39
N PRO A 31 -2.82 -17.58 -9.49
CA PRO A 31 -3.64 -17.08 -8.39
C PRO A 31 -2.88 -16.13 -7.47
N GLY A 32 -3.44 -14.96 -7.22
CA GLY A 32 -2.83 -13.93 -6.36
C GLY A 32 -1.79 -13.06 -7.08
N GLU A 33 -1.54 -13.29 -8.37
CA GLU A 33 -0.58 -12.52 -9.16
C GLU A 33 -1.25 -11.83 -10.34
N GLY A 34 -1.96 -12.59 -11.19
CA GLY A 34 -2.51 -12.04 -12.43
C GLY A 34 -2.88 -13.07 -13.48
N ARG A 35 -3.16 -12.57 -14.69
CA ARG A 35 -3.53 -13.38 -15.85
C ARG A 35 -2.63 -13.08 -17.06
N TYR A 36 -2.10 -14.15 -17.65
CA TYR A 36 -1.42 -14.12 -18.93
C TYR A 36 -2.42 -14.39 -20.06
N ASP A 37 -2.29 -13.62 -21.14
CA ASP A 37 -3.07 -13.72 -22.37
C ASP A 37 -2.14 -13.77 -23.58
N TYR A 38 -2.25 -14.81 -24.40
CA TYR A 38 -1.53 -14.94 -25.66
C TYR A 38 -2.43 -14.54 -26.84
N ASP A 39 -2.01 -13.53 -27.59
CA ASP A 39 -2.68 -13.14 -28.83
C ASP A 39 -2.11 -13.94 -30.01
N THR A 40 -2.90 -14.91 -30.48
CA THR A 40 -2.56 -15.78 -31.62
C THR A 40 -2.36 -15.03 -32.94
N LEU A 41 -2.86 -13.79 -33.08
CA LEU A 41 -2.73 -13.00 -34.30
C LEU A 41 -1.41 -12.24 -34.36
N THR A 42 -0.93 -11.76 -33.21
CA THR A 42 0.26 -10.90 -33.10
C THR A 42 1.48 -11.64 -32.54
N GLY A 43 1.25 -12.75 -31.82
CA GLY A 43 2.28 -13.46 -31.08
C GLY A 43 2.67 -12.79 -29.75
N GLU A 44 1.95 -11.74 -29.35
CA GLU A 44 2.22 -11.02 -28.11
C GLU A 44 1.62 -11.74 -26.90
N VAL A 45 2.33 -11.68 -25.76
CA VAL A 45 1.81 -12.11 -24.46
C VAL A 45 1.60 -10.87 -23.60
N THR A 46 0.40 -10.71 -23.07
CA THR A 46 0.06 -9.66 -22.10
C THR A 46 -0.08 -10.27 -20.71
N PHE A 47 0.52 -9.65 -19.70
CA PHE A 47 0.25 -9.96 -18.29
C PHE A 47 -0.60 -8.86 -17.68
N ASN A 48 -1.75 -9.24 -17.14
CA ASN A 48 -2.68 -8.38 -16.44
C ASN A 48 -2.61 -8.69 -14.94
N PRO A 49 -1.90 -7.88 -14.13
CA PRO A 49 -1.75 -8.14 -12.70
C PRO A 49 -3.11 -8.05 -11.96
N GLU A 50 -3.26 -8.84 -10.90
CA GLU A 50 -4.33 -8.66 -9.92
C GLU A 50 -4.14 -7.32 -9.20
N ALA A 51 -5.24 -6.72 -8.71
CA ALA A 51 -5.15 -5.46 -7.98
C ALA A 51 -4.32 -5.64 -6.70
N GLY A 52 -3.35 -4.75 -6.50
CA GLY A 52 -2.41 -4.83 -5.39
C GLY A 52 -1.18 -5.67 -5.69
N PHE A 53 -1.10 -6.40 -6.81
CA PHE A 53 0.11 -7.13 -7.21
C PHE A 53 1.14 -6.20 -7.85
N THR A 54 2.33 -6.11 -7.26
CA THR A 54 3.29 -5.03 -7.54
C THR A 54 4.73 -5.51 -7.76
N THR A 55 4.97 -6.81 -7.61
CA THR A 55 6.30 -7.43 -7.79
C THR A 55 6.35 -8.27 -9.07
N ASP A 56 7.48 -8.97 -9.28
CA ASP A 56 7.68 -9.86 -10.42
C ASP A 56 6.73 -11.06 -10.35
N PRO A 57 5.91 -11.33 -11.39
CA PRO A 57 5.09 -12.53 -11.41
C PRO A 57 5.96 -13.77 -11.55
N THR A 58 5.45 -14.88 -11.05
CA THR A 58 6.07 -16.19 -11.18
C THR A 58 6.33 -16.48 -12.66
N PRO A 59 7.57 -16.84 -13.04
CA PRO A 59 7.88 -17.23 -14.41
C PRO A 59 7.03 -18.42 -14.87
N ILE A 60 6.44 -18.30 -16.06
CA ILE A 60 5.60 -19.34 -16.64
C ILE A 60 6.33 -20.08 -17.76
N ILE A 61 5.95 -21.33 -18.00
CA ILE A 61 6.47 -22.15 -19.10
C ILE A 61 5.39 -22.22 -20.18
N TYR A 62 5.76 -21.97 -21.43
CA TYR A 62 4.89 -22.20 -22.59
C TYR A 62 5.49 -23.26 -23.52
N THR A 63 4.63 -23.90 -24.31
CA THR A 63 5.01 -24.83 -25.36
C THR A 63 4.75 -24.20 -26.72
N LEU A 64 5.73 -24.25 -27.63
CA LEU A 64 5.60 -23.89 -29.03
C LEU A 64 5.61 -25.17 -29.86
N ILE A 65 4.59 -25.34 -30.69
CA ILE A 65 4.35 -26.53 -31.52
C ILE A 65 4.45 -26.11 -32.98
N GLU A 66 5.22 -26.84 -33.78
CA GLU A 66 5.24 -26.69 -35.23
C GLU A 66 4.06 -27.46 -35.84
N ASN A 67 3.10 -26.75 -36.45
CA ASN A 67 1.84 -27.34 -36.91
C ASN A 67 2.05 -28.40 -38.01
N ALA A 68 3.09 -28.24 -38.84
CA ALA A 68 3.37 -29.15 -39.95
C ALA A 68 3.91 -30.52 -39.49
N THR A 69 4.63 -30.58 -38.36
CA THR A 69 5.33 -31.79 -37.92
C THR A 69 4.81 -32.33 -36.58
N GLY A 70 4.17 -31.47 -35.78
CA GLY A 70 3.77 -31.75 -34.40
C GLY A 70 4.95 -31.79 -33.42
N LEU A 71 6.16 -31.41 -33.84
CA LEU A 71 7.31 -31.26 -32.93
C LEU A 71 7.11 -30.03 -32.05
N ASP A 72 7.53 -30.12 -30.80
CA ASP A 72 7.38 -29.07 -29.81
C ASP A 72 8.70 -28.66 -29.16
N SER A 73 8.68 -27.51 -28.50
CA SER A 73 9.75 -26.99 -27.65
C SER A 73 9.14 -26.12 -26.56
N THR A 74 9.78 -26.10 -25.39
CA THR A 74 9.33 -25.26 -24.27
C THR A 74 10.30 -24.11 -24.02
N ALA A 75 9.76 -23.00 -23.53
CA ALA A 75 10.53 -21.85 -23.08
C ALA A 75 9.83 -21.17 -21.90
N THR A 76 10.54 -20.26 -21.24
CA THR A 76 10.05 -19.55 -20.05
C THR A 76 9.79 -18.09 -20.38
N ILE A 77 8.66 -17.57 -19.91
CA ILE A 77 8.35 -16.14 -19.89
C ILE A 77 8.69 -15.62 -18.49
N THR A 78 9.53 -14.58 -18.44
CA THR A 78 9.90 -13.86 -17.21
C THR A 78 9.55 -12.39 -17.40
N ILE A 79 8.87 -11.80 -16.43
CA ILE A 79 8.58 -10.36 -16.38
C ILE A 79 9.31 -9.80 -15.15
N THR A 80 9.96 -8.65 -15.32
CA THR A 80 10.67 -7.96 -14.23
C THR A 80 10.18 -6.53 -14.13
N TYR A 81 9.77 -6.12 -12.94
CA TYR A 81 9.40 -4.76 -12.59
C TYR A 81 10.57 -4.06 -11.88
N THR A 82 10.55 -2.72 -11.92
CA THR A 82 11.42 -1.91 -11.06
C THR A 82 10.61 -1.57 -9.83
N GLU A 83 10.94 -2.18 -8.71
CA GLU A 83 10.26 -1.90 -7.44
C GLU A 83 10.69 -0.52 -6.92
N GLU A 84 9.69 0.33 -6.65
CA GLU A 84 9.85 1.57 -5.91
C GLU A 84 9.26 1.39 -4.50
N PRO A 85 9.66 2.17 -3.48
CA PRO A 85 8.96 2.15 -2.21
C PRO A 85 7.48 2.54 -2.38
N PRO A 86 6.56 2.06 -1.50
CA PRO A 86 5.25 2.65 -1.40
C PRO A 86 5.37 4.14 -1.05
N VAL A 87 4.29 4.91 -1.22
CA VAL A 87 4.28 6.33 -0.89
C VAL A 87 3.38 6.55 0.30
N ALA A 88 3.98 6.99 1.42
CA ALA A 88 3.26 7.41 2.61
C ALA A 88 3.04 8.93 2.58
N VAL A 89 1.84 9.39 2.93
CA VAL A 89 1.43 10.80 2.84
C VAL A 89 1.03 11.31 4.21
N ASN A 90 1.59 12.46 4.62
CA ASN A 90 1.29 13.04 5.93
C ASN A 90 -0.22 13.24 6.17
N ASP A 91 -0.65 12.96 7.39
CA ASP A 91 -2.02 13.08 7.85
C ASP A 91 -2.18 14.19 8.88
N SER A 92 -3.38 14.79 8.90
CA SER A 92 -3.71 15.73 9.96
C SER A 92 -5.19 15.74 10.32
N SER A 93 -5.46 16.00 11.60
CA SER A 93 -6.78 16.32 12.12
C SER A 93 -6.67 17.59 12.96
N LEU A 94 -7.32 18.65 12.50
CA LEU A 94 -7.17 19.98 13.08
C LEU A 94 -8.40 20.38 13.89
N ASP A 95 -8.18 21.29 14.83
CA ASP A 95 -9.25 21.98 15.55
C ASP A 95 -10.17 21.03 16.36
N ASN A 96 -9.59 20.00 16.96
CA ASN A 96 -10.31 19.05 17.81
C ASN A 96 -10.68 19.67 19.17
N ARG A 97 -11.67 19.11 19.85
CA ARG A 97 -12.06 19.56 21.20
C ARG A 97 -11.14 18.93 22.25
N PHE A 98 -10.63 19.71 23.21
CA PHE A 98 -9.77 19.15 24.25
C PHE A 98 -10.39 17.96 24.99
N GLY A 99 -9.53 16.99 25.29
CA GLY A 99 -9.88 15.76 26.01
C GLY A 99 -10.77 14.81 25.20
N THR A 100 -11.05 15.07 23.93
CA THR A 100 -11.77 14.12 23.08
C THR A 100 -10.81 13.25 22.30
N LYS A 101 -11.12 11.95 22.24
CA LYS A 101 -10.43 11.01 21.36
C LYS A 101 -10.61 11.41 19.89
N VAL A 102 -9.52 11.37 19.13
CA VAL A 102 -9.47 11.72 17.71
C VAL A 102 -9.23 10.47 16.88
N TYR A 103 -9.78 10.42 15.67
CA TYR A 103 -9.64 9.31 14.72
C TYR A 103 -9.24 9.83 13.34
N LEU A 104 -8.31 9.15 12.67
CA LEU A 104 -7.91 9.42 11.29
C LEU A 104 -7.77 8.10 10.54
N ASN A 105 -8.09 8.08 9.25
CA ASN A 105 -7.68 6.99 8.38
C ASN A 105 -6.38 7.42 7.68
N ILE A 106 -5.27 6.77 8.02
CA ILE A 106 -3.91 7.17 7.62
C ILE A 106 -3.37 6.43 6.40
N ILE A 107 -4.13 5.51 5.81
CA ILE A 107 -3.76 4.83 4.55
C ILE A 107 -4.65 5.25 3.38
N ALA A 108 -5.67 6.09 3.62
CA ALA A 108 -6.62 6.46 2.58
C ALA A 108 -5.98 7.28 1.43
N ASN A 109 -4.88 7.96 1.72
CA ASN A 109 -4.10 8.84 0.84
C ASN A 109 -2.73 8.24 0.48
N ASP A 110 -2.42 7.02 0.93
CA ASP A 110 -1.18 6.31 0.64
C ASP A 110 -1.30 5.45 -0.63
N SER A 111 -0.17 5.12 -1.25
CA SER A 111 -0.13 4.27 -2.44
C SER A 111 0.93 3.18 -2.35
N LEU A 112 0.69 2.08 -3.07
CA LEU A 112 1.66 1.01 -3.28
C LEU A 112 2.78 1.47 -4.23
N SER A 113 3.80 0.63 -4.38
CA SER A 113 4.97 0.84 -5.25
C SER A 113 4.65 1.11 -6.72
N ASP A 114 3.49 0.64 -7.22
CA ASP A 114 3.02 0.91 -8.60
C ASP A 114 2.22 2.22 -8.72
N GLY A 115 2.08 2.97 -7.62
CA GLY A 115 1.29 4.19 -7.52
C GLY A 115 -0.22 3.96 -7.40
N SER A 116 -0.68 2.70 -7.31
CA SER A 116 -2.09 2.40 -7.05
C SER A 116 -2.47 2.68 -5.59
N THR A 117 -3.73 3.03 -5.37
CA THR A 117 -4.26 3.22 -4.01
C THR A 117 -4.34 1.89 -3.27
N ILE A 118 -4.13 1.90 -1.96
CA ILE A 118 -4.27 0.71 -1.12
C ILE A 118 -5.77 0.34 -1.01
N ILE A 119 -6.15 -0.76 -1.66
CA ILE A 119 -7.53 -1.29 -1.62
C ILE A 119 -7.65 -2.40 -0.57
N SER A 120 -6.62 -3.24 -0.42
CA SER A 120 -6.58 -4.28 0.59
C SER A 120 -5.54 -3.95 1.67
N LEU A 121 -5.97 -3.91 2.93
CA LEU A 121 -5.08 -3.66 4.07
C LEU A 121 -4.14 -4.84 4.35
N SER A 122 -4.33 -5.99 3.68
CA SER A 122 -3.35 -7.08 3.70
C SER A 122 -2.09 -6.79 2.90
N ASP A 123 -2.13 -5.82 1.99
CA ASP A 123 -1.03 -5.52 1.08
C ASP A 123 0.04 -4.67 1.76
N VAL A 124 -0.29 -4.11 2.94
CA VAL A 124 0.59 -3.26 3.73
C VAL A 124 0.64 -3.65 5.19
N GLN A 125 1.73 -3.27 5.85
CA GLN A 125 1.90 -3.25 7.30
C GLN A 125 2.22 -1.83 7.73
N VAL A 126 1.82 -1.48 8.95
CA VAL A 126 2.07 -0.16 9.54
C VAL A 126 2.72 -0.35 10.89
N ASP A 127 3.79 0.38 11.13
CA ASP A 127 4.43 0.51 12.43
C ASP A 127 4.35 1.97 12.90
N ILE A 128 3.75 2.21 14.07
CA ILE A 128 3.57 3.55 14.65
C ILE A 128 4.56 3.89 15.76
N ASP A 129 5.46 2.96 16.13
CA ASP A 129 6.51 3.21 17.13
C ASP A 129 7.88 2.71 16.64
N LEU A 130 8.50 3.54 15.79
CA LEU A 130 9.77 3.26 15.13
C LEU A 130 10.97 3.11 16.09
N LEU A 131 10.80 3.43 17.37
CA LEU A 131 11.85 3.28 18.39
C LEU A 131 11.80 1.91 19.05
N THR A 132 10.68 1.20 18.95
CA THR A 132 10.52 -0.14 19.47
C THR A 132 10.80 -1.16 18.35
N PRO A 133 11.52 -2.26 18.62
CA PRO A 133 11.71 -3.29 17.60
C PRO A 133 10.42 -4.08 17.31
N GLY A 134 10.02 -4.11 16.04
CA GLY A 134 8.93 -4.94 15.54
C GLY A 134 7.86 -4.10 14.83
N LEU A 135 6.66 -4.64 14.69
CA LEU A 135 5.50 -3.87 14.24
C LEU A 135 4.70 -3.47 15.47
N GLN A 136 4.56 -2.17 15.71
CA GLN A 136 3.79 -1.66 16.83
C GLN A 136 2.52 -1.00 16.32
N ASP A 137 1.40 -1.38 16.92
CA ASP A 137 0.08 -0.81 16.70
C ASP A 137 -0.34 0.15 17.84
N THR A 138 0.53 0.34 18.83
CA THR A 138 0.28 1.17 20.00
C THR A 138 1.51 2.00 20.34
N LEU A 139 1.30 3.25 20.75
CA LEU A 139 2.34 4.16 21.22
C LEU A 139 1.79 5.02 22.35
N VAL A 140 2.42 4.96 23.53
CA VAL A 140 2.09 5.81 24.67
C VAL A 140 3.07 6.98 24.74
N VAL A 141 2.56 8.20 24.60
CA VAL A 141 3.37 9.41 24.78
C VAL A 141 3.19 9.92 26.21
N ALA A 142 4.29 9.92 26.96
CA ALA A 142 4.28 10.20 28.40
C ALA A 142 3.65 11.58 28.71
N GLY A 143 2.60 11.57 29.53
CA GLY A 143 1.89 12.78 29.94
C GLY A 143 0.92 13.35 28.89
N GLN A 144 0.80 12.72 27.72
CA GLN A 144 -0.05 13.22 26.63
C GLN A 144 -1.23 12.30 26.34
N GLY A 145 -0.99 11.02 26.05
CA GLY A 145 -2.03 10.08 25.69
C GLY A 145 -1.52 8.80 25.03
N GLU A 146 -2.45 8.04 24.48
CA GLU A 146 -2.20 6.76 23.81
C GLU A 146 -2.67 6.80 22.36
N TRP A 147 -1.78 6.42 21.45
CA TRP A 147 -2.07 6.18 20.04
C TRP A 147 -2.34 4.69 19.83
N VAL A 148 -3.39 4.37 19.07
CA VAL A 148 -3.76 2.99 18.71
C VAL A 148 -4.14 2.93 17.24
N TYR A 149 -3.42 2.14 16.45
CA TYR A 149 -3.69 1.84 15.05
C TYR A 149 -4.47 0.53 14.91
N ASN A 150 -5.51 0.52 14.06
CA ASN A 150 -6.28 -0.68 13.76
C ASN A 150 -6.06 -1.11 12.30
N SER A 151 -5.23 -2.13 12.12
CA SER A 151 -4.85 -2.69 10.82
C SER A 151 -6.01 -3.28 10.01
N LEU A 152 -7.17 -3.54 10.61
CA LEU A 152 -8.35 -4.03 9.90
C LEU A 152 -9.19 -2.91 9.28
N THR A 153 -8.96 -1.67 9.70
CA THR A 153 -9.76 -0.50 9.27
C THR A 153 -8.92 0.63 8.70
N GLY A 154 -7.62 0.61 8.98
CA GLY A 154 -6.71 1.70 8.71
C GLY A 154 -6.88 2.94 9.60
N ILE A 155 -7.74 2.84 10.61
CA ILE A 155 -7.99 3.96 11.49
C ILE A 155 -6.96 3.96 12.61
N ILE A 156 -6.26 5.07 12.77
CA ILE A 156 -5.52 5.39 14.00
C ILE A 156 -6.40 6.24 14.91
N SER A 157 -6.21 6.10 16.22
CA SER A 157 -6.82 6.96 17.22
C SER A 157 -5.82 7.48 18.23
N PHE A 158 -6.03 8.71 18.70
CA PHE A 158 -5.30 9.28 19.84
C PHE A 158 -6.27 9.56 20.99
N ASP A 159 -6.01 8.94 22.14
CA ASP A 159 -6.78 9.06 23.37
C ASP A 159 -5.98 9.90 24.41
N PRO A 160 -6.30 11.19 24.59
CA PRO A 160 -5.55 12.05 25.49
C PRO A 160 -5.72 11.62 26.95
N PHE A 161 -4.63 11.65 27.73
CA PHE A 161 -4.72 11.43 29.16
C PHE A 161 -5.50 12.55 29.86
N GLY A 162 -6.14 12.20 30.97
CA GLY A 162 -6.92 13.17 31.75
C GLY A 162 -6.07 14.36 32.19
N GLY A 163 -6.52 15.57 31.85
CA GLY A 163 -5.81 16.82 32.15
C GLY A 163 -4.71 17.19 31.16
N PHE A 164 -4.48 16.39 30.10
CA PHE A 164 -3.67 16.84 28.97
C PHE A 164 -4.35 18.02 28.26
N ILE A 165 -3.61 19.13 28.15
CA ILE A 165 -4.03 20.33 27.46
C ILE A 165 -2.93 20.68 26.46
N GLY A 166 -3.30 20.77 25.19
CA GLY A 166 -2.41 21.11 24.09
C GLY A 166 -2.49 20.09 22.95
N ASP A 167 -1.60 20.27 21.99
CA ASP A 167 -1.43 19.37 20.86
C ASP A 167 -0.47 18.24 21.27
N PRO A 168 -0.78 16.96 20.96
CA PRO A 168 0.16 15.88 21.17
C PRO A 168 1.39 16.05 20.28
N ASP A 169 2.48 15.40 20.65
CA ASP A 169 3.66 15.31 19.82
C ASP A 169 3.28 14.69 18.47
N VAL A 170 3.84 15.25 17.39
CA VAL A 170 3.75 14.68 16.06
C VAL A 170 4.46 13.33 16.08
N ILE A 171 3.78 12.28 15.65
CA ILE A 171 4.35 10.94 15.49
C ILE A 171 4.60 10.66 14.01
N SER A 172 5.54 9.75 13.73
CA SER A 172 5.74 9.20 12.38
C SER A 172 5.28 7.75 12.37
N TYR A 173 4.71 7.31 11.25
CA TYR A 173 4.48 5.89 10.97
C TYR A 173 5.35 5.43 9.81
N LEU A 174 5.64 4.13 9.78
CA LEU A 174 6.30 3.43 8.67
C LEU A 174 5.26 2.58 7.96
N LEU A 175 5.03 2.87 6.69
CA LEU A 175 4.23 2.06 5.77
C LEU A 175 5.15 1.06 5.08
N ILE A 176 4.86 -0.23 5.20
CA ILE A 176 5.63 -1.31 4.58
C ILE A 176 4.72 -2.02 3.60
N GLU A 177 5.13 -2.13 2.36
CA GLU A 177 4.44 -2.95 1.37
C GLU A 177 4.84 -4.42 1.54
N VAL A 178 3.86 -5.32 1.68
CA VAL A 178 4.11 -6.72 2.06
C VAL A 178 4.84 -7.48 0.96
N GLN A 179 4.52 -7.22 -0.31
CA GLN A 179 5.09 -7.97 -1.44
C GLN A 179 6.54 -7.61 -1.70
N THR A 180 6.87 -6.31 -1.72
CA THR A 180 8.22 -5.81 -2.02
C THR A 180 9.10 -5.74 -0.76
N GLY A 181 8.49 -5.62 0.43
CA GLY A 181 9.18 -5.34 1.68
C GLY A 181 9.77 -3.93 1.76
N LEU A 182 9.54 -3.10 0.74
CA LEU A 182 9.94 -1.70 0.73
C LEU A 182 9.01 -0.87 1.60
N SER A 183 9.49 0.30 2.01
CA SER A 183 8.76 1.12 2.97
C SER A 183 9.04 2.60 2.81
N ASP A 184 8.10 3.40 3.31
CA ASP A 184 8.18 4.85 3.39
C ASP A 184 7.56 5.35 4.71
N THR A 185 7.89 6.58 5.10
CA THR A 185 7.44 7.16 6.37
C THR A 185 6.66 8.45 6.15
N ALA A 186 5.61 8.64 6.94
CA ALA A 186 4.87 9.90 6.99
C ALA A 186 4.51 10.28 8.43
N ASN A 187 4.07 11.53 8.61
CA ASN A 187 3.78 12.11 9.91
C ASN A 187 2.28 12.27 10.14
N ILE A 188 1.86 12.13 11.39
CA ILE A 188 0.49 12.34 11.84
C ILE A 188 0.46 13.53 12.79
N MET A 189 -0.33 14.54 12.45
CA MET A 189 -0.49 15.76 13.24
C MET A 189 -1.92 15.89 13.76
N ILE A 190 -2.08 16.10 15.06
CA ILE A 190 -3.37 16.45 15.67
C ILE A 190 -3.25 17.80 16.33
N THR A 191 -4.19 18.70 16.05
CA THR A 191 -4.32 19.94 16.82
C THR A 191 -5.64 19.99 17.56
N TYR A 192 -5.63 20.65 18.71
CA TYR A 192 -6.78 20.95 19.52
C TYR A 192 -7.05 22.45 19.53
N LEU A 193 -8.33 22.82 19.48
CA LEU A 193 -8.74 24.20 19.66
C LEU A 193 -8.26 24.68 21.04
N PRO A 194 -7.68 25.88 21.14
CA PRO A 194 -7.44 26.49 22.44
C PRO A 194 -8.77 26.53 23.21
N GLU A 195 -8.72 26.39 24.55
CA GLU A 195 -9.92 26.51 25.35
C GLU A 195 -10.41 27.92 25.07
N GLU A 196 -11.60 28.03 24.48
CA GLU A 196 -12.34 29.28 24.47
C GLU A 196 -12.23 29.82 25.88
N CYS A 197 -11.50 30.92 26.05
CA CYS A 197 -11.17 31.45 27.35
C CYS A 197 -12.48 31.92 27.98
N THR A 198 -13.19 31.00 28.66
CA THR A 198 -14.43 31.31 29.36
C THR A 198 -14.05 32.07 30.63
N VAL A 199 -13.91 33.39 30.47
CA VAL A 199 -14.19 34.48 31.44
C VAL A 199 -13.87 34.14 32.90
N ILE A 200 -12.83 34.71 33.52
CA ILE A 200 -12.92 35.99 34.23
C ILE A 200 -11.63 36.83 34.11
N CYS A 201 -11.55 37.74 33.14
CA CYS A 201 -10.74 38.95 33.33
C CYS A 201 -11.59 39.94 34.14
N VAL A 202 -11.48 39.95 35.48
CA VAL A 202 -12.04 41.07 36.25
C VAL A 202 -11.16 42.29 35.94
N PRO A 203 -11.68 43.38 35.36
CA PRO A 203 -10.94 44.63 35.37
C PRO A 203 -10.78 45.06 36.83
N VAL A 204 -9.54 45.00 37.35
CA VAL A 204 -9.19 45.62 38.62
C VAL A 204 -9.47 47.11 38.49
N GLN A 205 -10.55 47.59 39.11
CA GLN A 205 -10.78 49.02 39.27
C GLN A 205 -9.77 49.56 40.26
N VAL A 206 -8.66 50.12 39.76
CA VAL A 206 -7.75 50.92 40.60
C VAL A 206 -8.41 52.26 40.83
N THR A 207 -8.94 52.47 42.04
CA THR A 207 -9.39 53.80 42.45
C THR A 207 -8.16 54.57 42.95
N LYS A 208 -7.85 55.69 42.30
CA LYS A 208 -6.82 56.63 42.77
C LYS A 208 -7.24 57.17 44.14
N VAL A 209 -6.48 56.83 45.19
CA VAL A 209 -6.62 57.50 46.49
C VAL A 209 -5.75 58.75 46.45
N SER A 210 -6.37 59.92 46.50
CA SER A 210 -5.68 61.19 46.69
C SER A 210 -5.71 61.59 48.15
N ASN A 211 -4.52 61.71 48.75
CA ASN A 211 -4.08 62.85 49.59
C ASN A 211 -2.57 62.80 49.75
#